data_AF-A0A7W0VHL8-F1
#
_entry.id   AF-A0A7W0VHL8-F1
#
_cell.length_a   1.000
_cell.length_b   1.000
_cell.length_c   1.000
_cell.angle_alpha   90.00
_cell.angle_beta   90.00
_cell.angle_gamma   90.00
#
_symmetry.space_group_name_H-M   'P 1'
#
loop_
_entity.id
_entity.type
_entity.pdbx_description
1 polymer ?
#
loop_
_entity_poly.entity_id
_entity_poly.type
_entity_poly.pdbx_seq_one_letter_code
_entity_poly.pdbx_strand_id
1 'polypeptide(L)'
;MLRIDQIGHTLAALAGESVPPQLLPANVRFEADLDARGPVDPAVLTKLGPQTPISCPDCHGPTWLVQGETPPRVRCYLGHANTALELLNAGAEQVETALWSAIRALSDRAVTFDMLAADALGMEQNHAAEAYTARAKEARKHSEVARAFMQDLTRRLEPSV
;
A
#
# COMPACT_ATOMS: atom_id res chain seq x y z
N MET A 1 -32.48 -0.34 1.75
CA MET A 1 -31.48 0.26 0.85
C MET A 1 -32.08 1.53 0.27
N LEU A 2 -31.41 2.68 0.42
CA LEU A 2 -31.87 3.95 -0.18
C LEU A 2 -31.73 3.88 -1.70
N ARG A 3 -32.68 4.46 -2.43
CA ARG A 3 -32.52 4.67 -3.87
C ARG A 3 -31.56 5.82 -4.14
N ILE A 4 -30.87 5.81 -5.28
CA ILE A 4 -29.88 6.84 -5.65
C ILE A 4 -30.48 8.25 -5.60
N ASP A 5 -31.73 8.42 -6.06
CA ASP A 5 -32.43 9.71 -6.06
C ASP A 5 -32.75 10.24 -4.66
N GLN A 6 -32.71 9.38 -3.64
CA GLN A 6 -33.02 9.74 -2.25
C GLN A 6 -31.76 10.08 -1.44
N ILE A 7 -30.56 9.72 -1.92
CA ILE A 7 -29.31 9.86 -1.15
C ILE A 7 -29.07 11.33 -0.80
N GLY A 8 -29.13 12.24 -1.79
CA GLY A 8 -28.84 13.67 -1.58
C GLY A 8 -29.78 14.33 -0.56
N HIS A 9 -31.09 14.09 -0.70
CA HIS A 9 -32.07 14.62 0.24
C HIS A 9 -31.89 14.03 1.65
N THR A 10 -31.64 12.73 1.77
CA THR A 10 -31.46 12.06 3.06
C THR A 10 -30.21 12.57 3.79
N LEU A 11 -29.10 12.76 3.07
CA LEU A 11 -27.89 13.34 3.65
C LEU A 11 -28.13 14.76 4.18
N ALA A 12 -28.82 15.60 3.40
CA ALA A 12 -29.17 16.96 3.83
C ALA A 12 -30.06 16.96 5.08
N ALA A 13 -31.03 16.03 5.15
CA ALA A 13 -31.90 15.89 6.32
C ALA A 13 -31.11 15.45 7.56
N LEU A 14 -30.27 14.42 7.44
CA LEU A 14 -29.44 13.91 8.55
C LEU A 14 -28.42 14.94 9.04
N ALA A 15 -27.78 15.68 8.12
CA ALA A 15 -26.81 16.71 8.49
C ALA A 15 -27.43 17.88 9.27
N GLY A 16 -28.74 18.14 9.09
CA GLY A 16 -29.48 19.16 9.82
C GLY A 16 -30.21 18.63 11.07
N GLU A 17 -30.15 17.32 11.34
CA GLU A 17 -30.83 16.71 12.47
C GLU A 17 -30.13 17.09 13.78
N SER A 18 -30.89 17.66 14.73
CA SER A 18 -30.36 17.99 16.04
C SER A 18 -30.19 16.72 16.88
N VAL A 19 -28.94 16.40 17.23
CA VAL A 19 -28.63 15.29 18.13
C VAL A 19 -28.46 15.84 19.55
N PRO A 20 -29.04 15.19 20.59
CA PRO A 20 -28.81 15.62 21.96
C PRO A 20 -27.31 15.55 22.31
N PRO A 21 -26.80 16.49 23.14
CA PRO A 21 -25.40 16.47 23.53
C PRO A 21 -25.08 15.18 24.27
N GLN A 22 -24.21 14.37 23.68
CA GLN A 22 -23.77 13.10 24.24
C GLN A 22 -22.31 13.21 24.70
N LEU A 23 -21.97 12.54 25.80
CA LEU A 23 -20.59 12.45 26.26
C LEU A 23 -19.81 11.55 25.29
N LEU A 24 -19.01 12.18 24.42
CA LEU A 24 -18.10 11.47 23.54
C LEU A 24 -16.86 11.02 24.31
N PRO A 25 -16.35 9.80 24.04
CA PRO A 25 -15.06 9.37 24.54
C PRO A 25 -13.96 10.38 24.22
N ALA A 26 -13.01 10.54 25.14
CA ALA A 26 -11.98 11.57 25.04
C ALA A 26 -11.09 11.40 23.81
N ASN A 27 -10.78 10.16 23.41
CA ASN A 27 -10.03 9.84 22.19
C ASN A 27 -10.78 10.29 20.94
N VAL A 28 -12.08 10.01 20.85
CA VAL A 28 -12.92 10.40 19.69
C VAL A 28 -12.98 11.91 19.54
N ARG A 29 -13.16 12.63 20.66
CA ARG A 29 -13.12 14.11 20.66
C ARG A 29 -11.78 14.64 20.20
N PHE A 30 -10.70 14.04 20.70
CA PHE A 30 -9.34 14.45 20.37
C PHE A 30 -9.02 14.19 18.89
N GLU A 31 -9.41 13.05 18.33
CA GLU A 31 -9.27 12.77 16.90
C GLU A 31 -10.07 13.75 16.03
N ALA A 32 -11.32 14.03 16.38
CA ALA A 32 -12.12 15.02 15.67
C ALA A 32 -11.48 16.43 15.71
N ASP A 33 -10.89 16.80 16.85
CA ASP A 33 -10.11 18.02 16.99
C ASP A 33 -8.86 18.03 16.09
N LEU A 34 -8.17 16.90 15.93
CA LEU A 34 -7.01 16.77 15.05
C LEU A 34 -7.41 16.98 13.58
N ASP A 35 -8.50 16.33 13.16
CA ASP A 35 -9.00 16.41 11.78
C ASP A 35 -9.50 17.81 11.40
N ALA A 36 -10.05 18.55 12.37
CA ALA A 36 -10.50 19.92 12.16
C ALA A 36 -9.36 20.96 12.08
N ARG A 37 -8.17 20.64 12.60
CA ARG A 37 -7.08 21.61 12.87
C ARG A 37 -5.89 21.49 11.92
N GLY A 38 -6.08 21.37 10.61
CA GLY A 38 -4.99 21.51 9.63
C GLY A 38 -3.71 20.72 9.99
N PRO A 39 -2.50 21.24 9.68
CA PRO A 39 -1.25 20.56 10.04
C PRO A 39 -1.07 20.50 11.57
N VAL A 40 -0.93 19.28 12.10
CA VAL A 40 -0.74 19.01 13.54
C VAL A 40 0.75 18.84 13.85
N ASP A 41 1.23 19.31 15.00
CA ASP A 41 2.56 18.95 15.51
C ASP A 41 2.61 17.45 15.89
N PRO A 42 3.55 16.64 15.36
CA PRO A 42 3.71 15.23 15.74
C PRO A 42 3.78 14.97 17.25
N ALA A 43 4.28 15.92 18.05
CA ALA A 43 4.31 15.80 19.51
C ALA A 43 2.90 15.67 20.11
N VAL A 44 1.89 16.29 19.49
CA VAL A 44 0.49 16.24 19.92
C VAL A 44 -0.11 14.84 19.70
N LEU A 45 0.32 14.11 18.66
CA LEU A 45 -0.18 12.77 18.35
C LEU A 45 0.18 11.72 19.42
N THR A 46 1.23 11.95 20.21
CA THR A 46 1.58 11.10 21.36
C THR A 46 0.45 11.01 22.40
N LYS A 47 -0.51 11.95 22.38
CA LYS A 47 -1.71 11.89 23.24
C LYS A 47 -2.70 10.80 22.80
N LEU A 48 -2.66 10.34 21.55
CA LEU A 48 -3.42 9.16 21.11
C LEU A 48 -2.88 7.88 21.77
N GLY A 49 -1.55 7.83 21.91
CA GLY A 49 -0.80 6.70 22.45
C GLY A 49 0.64 6.69 21.96
N PRO A 50 1.40 5.62 22.26
CA PRO A 50 2.79 5.51 21.83
C PRO A 50 2.91 5.43 20.31
N GLN A 51 3.98 6.01 19.77
CA GLN A 51 4.37 5.81 18.38
C GLN A 51 4.71 4.33 18.15
N THR A 52 4.31 3.80 16.99
CA THR A 52 4.57 2.41 16.62
C THR A 52 5.73 2.32 15.62
N PRO A 53 6.40 1.16 15.50
CA PRO A 53 7.44 0.95 14.48
C PRO A 53 6.86 0.66 13.09
N ILE A 54 5.53 0.65 12.92
CA ILE A 54 4.87 0.33 11.67
C ILE A 54 4.54 1.64 10.93
N SER A 55 4.90 1.71 9.65
CA SER A 55 4.53 2.83 8.78
C SER A 55 3.13 2.64 8.20
N CYS A 56 2.44 3.75 7.95
CA CYS A 56 1.15 3.73 7.28
C CYS A 56 1.30 3.19 5.85
N PRO A 57 0.49 2.21 5.43
CA PRO A 57 0.60 1.63 4.09
C PRO A 57 0.26 2.64 2.98
N ASP A 58 -0.63 3.59 3.25
CA ASP A 58 -1.13 4.53 2.25
C ASP A 58 -0.18 5.72 2.03
N CYS A 59 0.42 6.23 3.11
CA CYS A 59 1.25 7.44 3.03
C CYS A 59 2.71 7.24 3.45
N HIS A 60 3.10 6.04 3.87
CA HIS A 60 4.44 5.68 4.35
C HIS A 60 4.93 6.51 5.54
N GLY A 61 4.02 7.24 6.21
CA GLY A 61 4.31 8.08 7.36
C GLY A 61 4.31 7.31 8.69
N PRO A 62 4.81 7.95 9.76
CA PRO A 62 4.78 7.38 11.11
C PRO A 62 3.35 7.16 11.60
N THR A 63 3.17 6.19 12.50
CA THR A 63 1.86 5.86 13.10
C THR A 63 1.93 5.83 14.63
N TRP A 64 0.78 6.06 15.26
CA TRP A 64 0.57 6.02 16.71
C TRP A 64 -0.57 5.08 17.04
N LEU A 65 -0.43 4.31 18.11
CA LEU A 65 -1.51 3.48 18.63
C LEU A 65 -2.61 4.39 19.22
N VAL A 66 -3.87 4.13 18.88
CA VAL A 66 -5.02 4.79 19.51
C VAL A 66 -5.41 4.01 20.76
N GLN A 67 -5.16 4.57 21.94
CA GLN A 67 -5.49 3.94 23.21
C GLN A 67 -6.99 3.93 23.49
N GLY A 68 -7.47 2.87 24.14
CA GLY A 68 -8.86 2.74 24.58
C GLY A 68 -9.82 2.20 23.51
N GLU A 69 -9.32 1.78 22.34
CA GLU A 69 -10.13 1.15 21.30
C GLU A 69 -10.00 -0.36 21.28
N THR A 70 -11.07 -1.05 20.89
CA THR A 70 -11.09 -2.51 20.66
C THR A 70 -11.91 -2.79 19.39
N PRO A 71 -11.31 -3.36 18.34
CA PRO A 71 -9.92 -3.80 18.23
C PRO A 71 -8.91 -2.62 18.23
N PRO A 72 -7.64 -2.86 18.60
CA PRO A 72 -6.62 -1.81 18.56
C PRO A 72 -6.44 -1.27 17.14
N ARG A 73 -6.36 0.05 17.03
CA ARG A 73 -6.13 0.79 15.79
C ARG A 73 -4.86 1.62 15.89
N VAL A 74 -4.15 1.75 14.79
CA VAL A 74 -3.08 2.72 14.62
C VAL A 74 -3.57 3.85 13.72
N ARG A 75 -3.07 5.06 13.95
CA ARG A 75 -3.38 6.24 13.15
C ARG A 75 -2.10 6.92 12.69
N CYS A 76 -2.05 7.32 11.42
CA CYS A 76 -0.91 8.02 10.84
C CYS A 76 -1.03 9.55 11.01
N TYR A 77 0.05 10.25 10.67
CA TYR A 77 0.10 11.72 10.71
C TYR A 77 -1.00 12.41 9.88
N LEU A 78 -1.42 11.79 8.76
CA LEU A 78 -2.44 12.31 7.86
C LEU A 78 -3.86 11.84 8.21
N GLY A 79 -4.02 11.05 9.27
CA GLY A 79 -5.33 10.59 9.74
C GLY A 79 -5.81 9.24 9.21
N HIS A 80 -5.05 8.55 8.33
CA HIS A 80 -5.37 7.16 8.00
C HIS A 80 -5.30 6.30 9.26
N ALA A 81 -6.29 5.45 9.44
CA ALA A 81 -6.38 4.57 10.58
C ALA A 81 -6.55 3.13 10.12
N ASN A 82 -5.77 2.23 10.72
CA ASN A 82 -5.75 0.83 10.34
C ASN A 82 -5.77 -0.04 11.61
N THR A 83 -6.50 -1.15 11.56
CA THR A 83 -6.41 -2.25 12.51
C THR A 83 -5.17 -3.11 12.21
N ALA A 84 -4.77 -3.97 13.16
CA ALA A 84 -3.68 -4.91 12.93
C ALA A 84 -3.93 -5.85 11.73
N LEU A 85 -5.18 -6.25 11.49
CA LEU A 85 -5.55 -7.10 10.36
C LEU A 85 -5.43 -6.35 9.02
N GLU A 86 -5.89 -5.10 8.97
CA GLU A 86 -5.74 -4.25 7.79
C GLU A 86 -4.28 -3.99 7.46
N LEU A 87 -3.44 -3.73 8.47
CA LEU A 87 -1.99 -3.57 8.27
C LEU A 87 -1.34 -4.85 7.72
N LEU A 88 -1.73 -6.02 8.23
CA LEU A 88 -1.21 -7.31 7.77
C LEU A 88 -1.57 -7.54 6.29
N ASN A 89 -2.83 -7.31 5.93
CA ASN A 89 -3.32 -7.46 4.57
C ASN A 89 -2.66 -6.46 3.60
N ALA A 90 -2.57 -5.19 4.01
CA ALA A 90 -1.92 -4.15 3.22
C ALA A 90 -0.42 -4.44 3.03
N GLY A 91 0.24 -5.04 4.04
CA GLY A 91 1.62 -5.50 3.93
C GLY A 91 1.78 -6.62 2.90
N ALA A 92 0.87 -7.58 2.87
CA ALA A 92 0.88 -8.66 1.89
C ALA A 92 0.71 -8.11 0.45
N GLU A 93 -0.25 -7.20 0.26
CA GLU A 93 -0.50 -6.56 -1.04
C GLU A 93 0.70 -5.72 -1.51
N GLN A 94 1.37 -5.01 -0.60
CA GLN A 94 2.59 -4.26 -0.92
C GLN A 94 3.74 -5.17 -1.35
N VAL A 95 3.96 -6.29 -0.64
CA VAL A 95 4.98 -7.27 -1.00
C VAL A 95 4.69 -7.85 -2.39
N GLU A 96 3.44 -8.25 -2.65
CA GLU A 96 3.03 -8.76 -3.95
C GLU A 96 3.26 -7.73 -5.07
N THR A 97 2.83 -6.49 -4.85
CA THR A 97 3.00 -5.38 -5.80
C THR A 97 4.48 -5.12 -6.11
N ALA A 98 5.33 -5.11 -5.07
CA ALA A 98 6.77 -4.92 -5.21
C ALA A 98 7.43 -6.06 -6.00
N LEU A 99 7.06 -7.31 -5.72
CA LEU A 99 7.58 -8.48 -6.44
C LEU A 99 7.15 -8.47 -7.91
N TRP A 100 5.89 -8.16 -8.21
CA TRP A 100 5.42 -8.03 -9.58
C TRP A 100 6.13 -6.91 -10.34
N SER A 101 6.39 -5.79 -9.67
CA SER A 101 7.18 -4.69 -10.25
C SER A 101 8.60 -5.13 -10.57
N ALA A 102 9.26 -5.91 -9.70
CA ALA A 102 10.59 -6.46 -9.95
C ALA A 102 10.60 -7.47 -11.11
N ILE A 103 9.62 -8.38 -11.17
CA ILE A 103 9.44 -9.34 -12.29
C ILE A 103 9.30 -8.59 -13.61
N ARG A 104 8.48 -7.53 -13.64
CA ARG A 104 8.33 -6.68 -14.82
C ARG A 104 9.64 -6.03 -15.22
N ALA A 105 10.34 -5.39 -14.28
CA ALA A 105 11.63 -4.75 -14.56
C ALA A 105 12.69 -5.73 -15.12
N LEU A 106 12.72 -6.97 -14.61
CA LEU A 106 13.61 -8.02 -15.14
C LEU A 106 13.22 -8.43 -16.57
N SER A 107 11.92 -8.52 -16.85
CA SER A 107 11.39 -8.84 -18.19
C SER A 107 11.70 -7.73 -19.19
N ASP A 108 11.46 -6.47 -18.81
CA ASP A 108 11.75 -5.28 -19.63
C ASP A 108 13.25 -5.17 -19.92
N ARG A 109 14.08 -5.51 -18.93
CA ARG A 109 15.55 -5.58 -19.09
C ARG A 109 15.98 -6.64 -20.10
N ALA A 110 15.31 -7.80 -20.13
CA ALA A 110 15.58 -8.81 -21.14
C ALA A 110 15.27 -8.32 -22.56
N VAL A 111 14.08 -7.72 -22.74
CA VAL A 111 13.66 -7.15 -24.03
C VAL A 111 14.62 -6.05 -24.49
N THR A 112 15.04 -5.17 -23.58
CA THR A 112 16.03 -4.13 -23.87
C THR A 112 17.36 -4.73 -24.35
N PHE A 113 17.84 -5.81 -23.73
CA PHE A 113 19.05 -6.48 -24.19
C PHE A 113 18.88 -7.17 -25.55
N ASP A 114 17.69 -7.71 -25.87
CA ASP A 114 17.44 -8.27 -27.20
C ASP A 114 17.51 -7.20 -28.29
N MET A 115 16.94 -6.01 -28.02
CA MET A 115 17.02 -4.86 -28.93
C MET A 115 18.48 -4.47 -29.17
N LEU A 116 19.28 -4.33 -28.10
CA LEU A 116 20.71 -4.03 -28.20
C LEU A 116 21.50 -5.12 -28.95
N ALA A 117 21.15 -6.39 -28.78
CA ALA A 117 21.77 -7.49 -29.51
C ALA A 117 21.45 -7.41 -31.02
N ALA A 118 20.20 -7.12 -31.38
CA ALA A 118 19.79 -6.96 -32.77
C ALA A 118 20.49 -5.77 -33.45
N ASP A 119 20.57 -4.63 -32.75
CA ASP A 119 21.29 -3.44 -33.24
C ASP A 119 22.78 -3.74 -33.46
N ALA A 120 23.42 -4.43 -32.49
CA ALA A 120 24.82 -4.81 -32.61
C ALA A 120 25.08 -5.77 -33.79
N LEU A 121 24.17 -6.70 -34.07
CA LEU A 121 24.25 -7.57 -35.25
C LEU A 121 24.14 -6.76 -36.55
N GLY A 122 23.22 -5.79 -36.60
CA GLY A 122 23.07 -4.89 -37.76
C GLY A 122 24.30 -4.02 -38.03
N MET A 123 25.13 -3.78 -37.01
CA MET A 123 26.40 -3.06 -37.09
C MET A 123 27.63 -3.99 -37.24
N GLU A 124 27.43 -5.29 -37.46
CA GLU A 124 28.50 -6.32 -37.54
C GLU A 124 29.36 -6.43 -36.26
N GLN A 125 28.85 -5.98 -35.11
CA GLN A 125 29.50 -6.03 -33.81
C GLN A 125 29.22 -7.36 -33.09
N ASN A 126 29.69 -8.47 -33.67
CA ASN A 126 29.35 -9.84 -33.22
C ASN A 126 29.61 -10.09 -31.73
N HIS A 127 30.73 -9.60 -31.18
CA HIS A 127 31.03 -9.83 -29.76
C HIS A 127 30.07 -9.09 -28.82
N ALA A 128 29.64 -7.87 -29.19
CA ALA A 128 28.65 -7.11 -28.43
C ALA A 128 27.28 -7.78 -28.50
N ALA A 129 26.89 -8.26 -29.68
CA ALA A 129 25.65 -9.01 -29.88
C ALA A 129 25.58 -10.27 -29.01
N GLU A 130 26.66 -11.05 -28.95
CA GLU A 130 26.77 -12.23 -28.08
C GLU A 130 26.63 -11.85 -26.60
N ALA A 131 27.32 -10.80 -26.16
CA ALA A 131 27.26 -10.33 -24.78
C ALA A 131 25.85 -9.88 -24.38
N TYR A 132 25.16 -9.11 -25.23
CA TYR A 132 23.79 -8.68 -24.98
C TYR A 132 22.81 -9.85 -24.98
N THR A 133 22.96 -10.80 -25.91
CA THR A 133 22.14 -12.02 -25.95
C THR A 133 22.29 -12.83 -24.65
N ALA A 134 23.51 -12.98 -24.14
CA ALA A 134 23.76 -13.66 -22.87
C ALA A 134 23.04 -12.96 -21.70
N ARG A 135 23.11 -11.62 -21.63
CA ARG A 135 22.42 -10.85 -20.59
C ARG A 135 20.90 -10.87 -20.73
N ALA A 136 20.37 -10.89 -21.95
CA ALA A 136 18.94 -11.06 -22.17
C ALA A 136 18.46 -12.41 -21.62
N LYS A 137 19.23 -13.48 -21.87
CA LYS A 137 18.92 -14.83 -21.35
C LYS A 137 18.97 -14.87 -19.82
N GLU A 138 19.97 -14.24 -19.21
CA GLU A 138 20.10 -14.14 -17.75
C GLU A 138 18.91 -13.38 -17.13
N ALA A 139 18.56 -12.21 -17.68
CA ALA A 139 17.43 -11.41 -17.20
C ALA A 139 16.09 -12.16 -17.29
N ARG A 140 15.84 -12.92 -18.37
CA ARG A 140 14.67 -13.80 -18.49
C ARG A 140 14.66 -14.87 -17.41
N LYS A 141 15.78 -15.57 -17.22
CA LYS A 141 15.91 -16.60 -16.18
C LYS A 141 15.59 -16.04 -14.78
N HIS A 142 16.11 -14.85 -14.46
CA HIS A 142 15.80 -14.20 -13.18
C HIS A 142 14.32 -13.84 -13.05
N SER A 143 13.69 -13.33 -14.11
CA SER A 143 12.25 -13.04 -14.14
C SER A 143 11.41 -14.31 -13.91
N GLU A 144 11.77 -15.42 -14.57
CA GLU A 144 11.09 -16.71 -14.44
C GLU A 144 11.19 -17.28 -13.02
N VAL A 145 12.38 -17.23 -12.41
CA VAL A 145 12.59 -17.66 -11.02
C VAL A 145 11.78 -16.80 -10.06
N ALA A 146 11.80 -15.47 -10.22
CA ALA A 146 11.02 -14.56 -9.39
C ALA A 146 9.51 -14.78 -9.53
N ARG A 147 9.04 -15.05 -10.75
CA ARG A 147 7.64 -15.39 -11.02
C ARG A 147 7.22 -16.70 -10.37
N ALA A 148 8.04 -17.75 -10.49
CA ALA A 148 7.77 -19.04 -9.87
C ALA A 148 7.70 -18.91 -8.33
N PHE A 149 8.61 -18.14 -7.73
CA PHE A 149 8.57 -17.82 -6.31
C PHE A 149 7.28 -17.09 -5.91
N MET A 150 6.86 -16.07 -6.66
CA MET A 150 5.61 -15.34 -6.41
C MET A 150 4.39 -16.27 -6.50
N GLN A 151 4.33 -17.15 -7.50
CA GLN A 151 3.21 -18.08 -7.66
C GLN A 151 3.11 -19.10 -6.52
N ASP A 152 4.25 -19.55 -5.98
CA ASP A 152 4.30 -20.40 -4.79
C ASP A 152 3.86 -19.63 -3.54
N LEU A 153 4.30 -18.37 -3.39
CA LEU A 153 3.89 -17.50 -2.29
C LEU A 153 2.37 -17.30 -2.27
N THR A 154 1.75 -16.91 -3.38
CA THR A 154 0.29 -16.69 -3.47
C THR A 154 -0.50 -17.96 -3.17
N ARG A 155 -0.05 -19.13 -3.66
CA ARG A 155 -0.73 -20.40 -3.39
C ARG A 155 -0.73 -20.77 -1.90
N ARG A 156 0.30 -20.37 -1.15
CA ARG A 156 0.39 -20.62 0.30
C ARG A 156 -0.42 -19.62 1.13
N LEU A 157 -0.80 -18.47 0.55
CA LEU A 157 -1.56 -17.43 1.23
C LEU A 157 -3.08 -17.61 1.08
N GLU A 158 -3.56 -18.35 0.08
CA GLU A 158 -4.96 -18.77 0.04
C GLU A 158 -5.22 -19.83 1.13
N PRO A 159 -6.14 -19.61 2.08
CA PRO A 159 -6.47 -20.62 3.06
C PRO A 159 -7.11 -21.81 2.33
N SER A 160 -6.63 -23.02 2.62
CA SER A 160 -7.31 -24.26 2.26
C SER A 160 -8.76 -24.15 2.73
N VAL A 161 -9.69 -24.05 1.78
CA VAL A 161 -11.15 -24.12 2.03
C VAL A 161 -11.49 -25.44 2.71
#